data_AF-I6APN2-F1
#
_entry.id   AF-I6APN2-F1
#
_cell.length_a   1.000
_cell.length_b   1.000
_cell.length_c   1.000
_cell.angle_alpha   90.00
_cell.angle_beta   90.00
_cell.angle_gamma   90.00
#
_symmetry.space_group_name_H-M   'P 1'
#
loop_
_entity.id
_entity.type
_entity.pdbx_description
1 polymer ?
#
loop_
_entity_poly.entity_id
_entity_poly.type
_entity_poly.pdbx_seq_one_letter_code
_entity_poly.pdbx_strand_id
1 'polypeptide(L)'
;MISSDPTIFPERVRKVRRLLPTDPGVVAALVKLATEEPGLNLREITERMEREHGVKLLSPTVASLLQRHGVRTQADVREGEQFRQAEAALLAGKPVPEYLVRRAMKANPALRERERETRGPGERVCVAQLSVVRPGAWGNKRGRVWVHTHVAVDMYGGMAVAELYREATAGAAVAFLHERVLPFYRREGITLASVETSRGSAYYGGRCAEHMYGVYLASQGIRHEMRGRQWPEMNGFVERFREVFVSGFVKPLRLRPRRGRPANSERALVTPMSESAFYGARAKLAEWLRHYNEETPLDSYRNAGLTPRAFWQGAGTLNVEH
;
A
#
# COMPACT_ATOMS: atom_id res chain seq x y z
N MET A 1 22.53 21.71 46.63
CA MET A 1 21.48 22.49 45.94
C MET A 1 20.84 21.59 44.90
N ILE A 2 19.70 20.99 45.25
CA ILE A 2 18.89 20.21 44.31
C ILE A 2 17.95 21.24 43.68
N SER A 3 18.17 21.54 42.40
CA SER A 3 17.24 22.37 41.63
C SER A 3 15.97 21.55 41.40
N SER A 4 14.91 21.94 42.10
CA SER A 4 13.55 21.41 41.97
C SER A 4 12.78 22.32 41.01
N ASP A 5 12.83 22.03 39.71
CA ASP A 5 11.90 22.60 38.74
C ASP A 5 10.62 21.73 38.72
N PRO A 6 9.47 22.23 39.20
CA PRO A 6 8.23 21.45 39.34
C PRO A 6 7.52 21.17 38.00
N THR A 7 8.14 21.47 36.85
CA THR A 7 7.53 21.35 35.52
C THR A 7 8.09 20.22 34.64
N ILE A 8 9.05 19.43 35.14
CA ILE A 8 9.67 18.33 34.39
C ILE A 8 9.20 16.98 34.96
N PHE A 9 8.15 16.43 34.37
CA PHE A 9 7.81 15.02 34.59
C PHE A 9 8.89 14.14 33.96
N PRO A 10 9.52 13.19 34.68
CA PRO A 10 10.44 12.26 34.06
C PRO A 10 9.67 11.51 32.97
N GLU A 11 10.11 11.69 31.73
CA GLU A 11 9.57 10.98 30.58
C GLU A 11 9.61 9.49 30.92
N ARG A 12 8.45 8.83 30.99
CA ARG A 12 8.40 7.38 31.19
C ARG A 12 9.10 6.77 29.98
N VAL A 13 10.39 6.51 30.09
CA VAL A 13 11.13 5.67 29.16
C VAL A 13 10.44 4.31 29.25
N ARG A 14 9.46 4.07 28.38
CA ARG A 14 8.99 2.72 28.08
C ARG A 14 10.23 2.01 27.61
N LYS A 15 10.88 1.23 28.49
CA LYS A 15 11.84 0.21 28.09
C LYS A 15 11.10 -0.64 27.06
N VAL A 16 11.34 -0.37 25.78
CA VAL A 16 10.95 -1.27 24.71
C VAL A 16 11.82 -2.50 24.94
N ARG A 17 11.31 -3.43 25.75
CA ARG A 17 11.91 -4.73 25.95
C ARG A 17 12.04 -5.30 24.55
N ARG A 18 13.26 -5.44 24.02
CA ARG A 18 13.49 -6.16 22.78
C ARG A 18 12.88 -7.54 23.02
N LEU A 19 11.72 -7.80 22.41
CA LEU A 19 11.13 -9.13 22.43
C LEU A 19 12.17 -10.02 21.77
N LEU A 20 12.75 -10.93 22.55
CA LEU A 20 13.55 -12.01 21.99
C LEU A 20 12.66 -12.71 20.95
N PRO A 21 13.20 -13.06 19.77
CA PRO A 21 12.45 -13.87 18.80
C PRO A 21 11.93 -15.12 19.51
N THR A 22 10.65 -15.43 19.32
CA THR A 22 10.08 -16.69 19.81
C THR A 22 10.88 -17.85 19.24
N ASP A 23 11.15 -18.86 20.08
CA ASP A 23 11.93 -20.02 19.68
C ASP A 23 11.39 -20.65 18.39
N PRO A 24 12.23 -20.93 17.37
CA PRO A 24 11.77 -21.47 16.10
C PRO A 24 11.01 -22.80 16.22
N GLY A 25 11.34 -23.65 17.19
CA GLY A 25 10.63 -24.91 17.45
C GLY A 25 9.21 -24.67 17.96
N VAL A 26 9.05 -23.68 18.84
CA VAL A 26 7.72 -23.25 19.34
C VAL A 26 6.87 -22.67 18.19
N VAL A 27 7.48 -21.88 17.30
CA VAL A 27 6.79 -21.32 16.14
C VAL A 27 6.37 -22.43 15.17
N ALA A 28 7.23 -23.41 14.91
CA ALA A 28 6.89 -24.55 14.05
C ALA A 28 5.74 -25.39 14.63
N ALA A 29 5.76 -25.68 15.93
CA ALA A 29 4.68 -26.38 16.62
C ALA A 29 3.36 -25.60 16.58
N LEU A 30 3.41 -24.29 16.81
CA LEU A 30 2.25 -23.41 16.71
C LEU A 30 1.62 -23.42 15.31
N VAL A 31 2.46 -23.29 14.28
CA VAL A 31 2.02 -23.31 12.87
C VAL A 31 1.41 -24.66 12.53
N LYS A 32 2.02 -25.76 12.96
CA LYS A 32 1.51 -27.12 12.76
C LYS A 32 0.12 -27.28 13.40
N LEU A 33 -0.02 -26.93 14.68
CA LEU A 33 -1.29 -27.03 15.42
C LEU A 33 -2.41 -26.25 14.73
N ALA A 34 -2.15 -25.00 14.35
CA ALA A 34 -3.15 -24.17 13.69
C ALA A 34 -3.48 -24.63 12.26
N THR A 35 -2.58 -25.36 11.61
CA THR A 35 -2.81 -25.95 10.28
C THR A 35 -3.63 -27.24 10.36
N GLU A 36 -3.35 -28.09 11.36
CA GLU A 36 -4.05 -29.37 11.57
C GLU A 36 -5.45 -29.17 12.17
N GLU A 37 -5.62 -28.18 13.06
CA GLU A 37 -6.88 -27.89 13.74
C GLU A 37 -7.34 -26.43 13.48
N PRO A 38 -7.77 -26.07 12.26
CA PRO A 38 -8.10 -24.68 11.90
C PRO A 38 -9.32 -24.10 12.64
N GLY A 39 -10.13 -24.96 13.25
CA GLY A 39 -11.30 -24.57 14.06
C GLY A 39 -10.96 -23.98 15.43
N LEU A 40 -9.72 -24.11 15.89
CA LEU A 40 -9.31 -23.60 17.19
C LEU A 40 -9.29 -22.06 17.20
N ASN A 41 -9.84 -21.48 18.25
CA ASN A 41 -9.71 -20.05 18.51
C ASN A 41 -8.35 -19.73 19.17
N LEU A 42 -7.95 -18.46 19.14
CA LEU A 42 -6.64 -18.04 19.66
C LEU A 42 -6.39 -18.40 21.13
N ARG A 43 -7.46 -18.48 21.94
CA ARG A 43 -7.35 -18.85 23.36
C ARG A 43 -7.06 -20.34 23.50
N GLU A 44 -7.78 -21.19 22.76
CA GLU A 44 -7.55 -22.63 22.73
C GLU A 44 -6.14 -22.96 22.24
N ILE A 45 -5.66 -22.26 21.21
CA ILE A 45 -4.29 -22.39 20.72
C ILE A 45 -3.28 -22.01 21.82
N THR A 46 -3.48 -20.87 22.50
CA THR A 46 -2.62 -20.47 23.64
C THR A 46 -2.60 -21.54 24.74
N GLU A 47 -3.77 -22.03 25.15
CA GLU A 47 -3.90 -23.03 26.23
C GLU A 47 -3.25 -24.37 25.85
N ARG A 48 -3.35 -24.77 24.58
CA ARG A 48 -2.70 -25.99 24.07
C ARG A 48 -1.18 -25.85 24.03
N MET A 49 -0.66 -24.71 23.56
CA MET A 49 0.78 -24.43 23.55
C MET A 49 1.38 -24.39 24.96
N GLU A 50 0.64 -23.87 25.95
CA GLU A 50 1.06 -23.90 27.36
C GLU A 50 1.09 -25.34 27.90
N ARG A 51 0.12 -26.17 27.53
CA ARG A 51 0.02 -27.58 27.99
C ARG A 51 1.06 -28.51 27.36
N GLU A 52 1.26 -28.42 26.04
CA GLU A 52 2.10 -29.37 25.29
C GLU A 52 3.57 -28.96 25.23
N HIS A 53 3.85 -27.64 25.26
CA HIS A 53 5.20 -27.10 25.11
C HIS A 53 5.68 -26.29 26.32
N GLY A 54 4.84 -26.08 27.33
CA GLY A 54 5.20 -25.29 28.53
C GLY A 54 5.41 -23.80 28.24
N VAL A 55 4.95 -23.31 27.08
CA VAL A 55 5.19 -21.91 26.65
C VAL A 55 3.90 -21.12 26.67
N LYS A 56 3.86 -20.10 27.52
CA LYS A 56 2.74 -19.16 27.61
C LYS A 56 2.85 -18.06 26.56
N LEU A 57 2.01 -18.11 25.53
CA LEU A 57 1.92 -17.09 24.48
C LEU A 57 0.64 -16.26 24.63
N LEU A 58 0.75 -14.94 24.53
CA LEU A 58 -0.42 -14.07 24.46
C LEU A 58 -1.14 -14.24 23.11
N SER A 59 -2.47 -14.22 23.09
CA SER A 59 -3.28 -14.29 21.85
C SER A 59 -2.84 -13.32 20.73
N PRO A 60 -2.50 -12.03 20.98
CA PRO A 60 -1.96 -11.16 19.93
C PRO A 60 -0.60 -11.61 19.39
N THR A 61 0.23 -12.27 20.22
CA THR A 61 1.50 -12.85 19.77
C THR A 61 1.25 -14.06 18.89
N VAL A 62 0.33 -14.95 19.29
CA VAL A 62 -0.10 -16.10 18.48
C VAL A 62 -0.63 -15.65 17.13
N ALA A 63 -1.57 -14.70 17.11
CA ALA A 63 -2.14 -14.15 15.87
C ALA A 63 -1.06 -13.55 14.95
N SER A 64 -0.13 -12.75 15.52
CA SER A 64 0.99 -12.17 14.77
C SER A 64 1.93 -13.23 14.19
N LEU A 65 2.21 -14.32 14.94
CA LEU A 65 3.03 -15.42 14.45
C LEU A 65 2.33 -16.20 13.34
N LEU A 66 1.09 -16.62 13.54
CA LEU A 66 0.31 -17.33 12.52
C LEU A 66 0.21 -16.51 11.23
N GLN A 67 -0.09 -15.22 11.34
CA GLN A 67 -0.16 -14.31 10.19
C GLN A 67 1.18 -14.22 9.44
N ARG A 68 2.31 -14.14 10.16
CA ARG A 68 3.65 -14.10 9.54
C ARG A 68 4.01 -15.39 8.80
N HIS A 69 3.43 -16.51 9.23
CA HIS A 69 3.62 -17.82 8.63
C HIS A 69 2.49 -18.20 7.66
N GLY A 70 1.59 -17.28 7.32
CA GLY A 70 0.54 -17.49 6.32
C GLY A 70 -0.64 -18.34 6.78
N VAL A 71 -0.75 -18.65 8.08
CA VAL A 71 -1.85 -19.45 8.62
C VAL A 71 -3.01 -18.53 9.00
N ARG A 72 -4.20 -18.82 8.46
CA ARG A 72 -5.46 -18.12 8.78
C ARG A 72 -6.27 -18.94 9.78
N THR A 73 -6.79 -18.29 10.81
CA THR A 73 -7.68 -18.90 11.80
C THR A 73 -9.13 -18.96 11.29
N GLN A 74 -10.00 -19.77 11.92
CA GLN A 74 -11.43 -19.76 11.59
C GLN A 74 -12.08 -18.38 11.75
N ALA A 75 -11.61 -17.58 12.71
CA ALA A 75 -12.07 -16.20 12.87
C ALA A 75 -11.71 -15.34 11.64
N ASP A 76 -10.50 -15.48 11.11
CA ASP A 76 -10.06 -14.77 9.90
C ASP A 76 -10.87 -15.20 8.67
N VAL A 77 -11.21 -16.49 8.56
CA VAL A 77 -12.05 -17.01 7.47
C VAL A 77 -13.45 -16.42 7.53
N ARG A 78 -14.09 -16.45 8.72
CA ARG A 78 -15.44 -15.89 8.93
C ARG A 78 -15.47 -14.38 8.68
N GLU A 79 -14.44 -13.67 9.14
CA GLU A 79 -14.29 -12.23 8.87
C GLU A 79 -14.18 -11.96 7.37
N GLY A 80 -13.37 -12.73 6.65
CA GLY A 80 -13.24 -12.64 5.20
C GLY A 80 -14.55 -12.95 4.44
N GLU A 81 -15.33 -13.92 4.90
CA GLU A 81 -16.67 -14.22 4.36
C GLU A 81 -17.65 -13.07 4.59
N GLN A 82 -17.69 -12.52 5.81
CA GLN A 82 -18.53 -11.36 6.12
C GLN A 82 -18.18 -10.16 5.23
N PHE A 83 -16.90 -9.94 4.97
CA PHE A 83 -16.46 -8.87 4.07
C PHE A 83 -16.88 -9.11 2.62
N ARG A 84 -16.72 -10.34 2.11
CA ARG A 84 -17.19 -10.69 0.75
C ARG A 84 -18.70 -10.52 0.60
N GLN A 85 -19.46 -10.94 1.61
CA GLN A 85 -20.93 -10.78 1.61
C GLN A 85 -21.34 -9.30 1.65
N ALA A 86 -20.69 -8.51 2.52
CA ALA A 86 -20.93 -7.07 2.61
C ALA A 86 -20.61 -6.35 1.30
N GLU A 87 -19.50 -6.72 0.68
CA GLU A 87 -19.07 -6.16 -0.60
C GLU A 87 -20.08 -6.50 -1.71
N ALA A 88 -20.47 -7.76 -1.84
CA ALA A 88 -21.48 -8.20 -2.80
C ALA A 88 -22.83 -7.50 -2.57
N ALA A 89 -23.24 -7.33 -1.32
CA ALA A 89 -24.46 -6.60 -0.98
C ALA A 89 -24.36 -5.12 -1.36
N LEU A 90 -23.22 -4.46 -1.10
CA LEU A 90 -22.99 -3.06 -1.49
C LEU A 90 -23.04 -2.87 -3.01
N LEU A 91 -22.40 -3.77 -3.78
CA LEU A 91 -22.41 -3.73 -5.24
C LEU A 91 -23.81 -4.01 -5.81
N ALA A 92 -24.60 -4.86 -5.14
CA ALA A 92 -25.99 -5.13 -5.48
C ALA A 92 -26.98 -4.05 -5.00
N GLY A 93 -26.51 -2.95 -4.39
CA GLY A 93 -27.36 -1.88 -3.85
C GLY A 93 -28.23 -2.31 -2.66
N LYS A 94 -27.90 -3.43 -2.00
CA LYS A 94 -28.61 -3.93 -0.82
C LYS A 94 -28.15 -3.17 0.43
N PRO A 95 -29.03 -3.00 1.44
CA PRO A 95 -28.66 -2.35 2.68
C PRO A 95 -27.60 -3.16 3.43
N VAL A 96 -26.53 -2.49 3.82
CA VAL A 96 -25.44 -3.06 4.65
C VAL A 96 -25.27 -2.18 5.88
N PRO A 97 -25.13 -2.75 7.09
CA PRO A 97 -24.88 -1.96 8.29
C PRO A 97 -23.64 -1.07 8.15
N GLU A 98 -23.76 0.20 8.54
CA GLU A 98 -22.71 1.22 8.39
C GLU A 98 -21.34 0.81 8.97
N TYR A 99 -21.32 0.11 10.11
CA TYR A 99 -20.06 -0.37 10.69
C TYR A 99 -19.34 -1.38 9.78
N LEU A 100 -20.10 -2.20 9.04
CA LEU A 100 -19.58 -3.23 8.15
C LEU A 100 -19.12 -2.60 6.83
N VAL A 101 -19.82 -1.56 6.35
CA VAL A 101 -19.38 -0.74 5.21
C VAL A 101 -18.01 -0.12 5.50
N ARG A 102 -17.84 0.51 6.68
CA ARG A 102 -16.55 1.10 7.08
C ARG A 102 -15.42 0.07 7.16
N ARG A 103 -15.71 -1.15 7.66
CA ARG A 103 -14.71 -2.23 7.70
C ARG A 103 -14.37 -2.73 6.31
N ALA A 104 -15.36 -2.95 5.45
CA ALA A 104 -15.16 -3.37 4.06
C ALA A 104 -14.33 -2.34 3.28
N MET A 105 -14.64 -1.05 3.39
CA MET A 105 -13.85 0.02 2.76
C MET A 105 -12.44 0.16 3.31
N LYS A 106 -12.21 -0.22 4.58
CA LYS A 106 -10.86 -0.26 5.15
C LYS A 106 -10.07 -1.47 4.63
N ALA A 107 -10.71 -2.62 4.47
CA ALA A 107 -10.09 -3.82 3.92
C ALA A 107 -9.82 -3.69 2.41
N ASN A 108 -10.74 -3.03 1.69
CA ASN A 108 -10.64 -2.76 0.27
C ASN A 108 -11.01 -1.29 -0.02
N PRO A 109 -10.03 -0.37 0.04
CA PRO A 109 -10.27 1.05 -0.22
C PRO A 109 -10.85 1.35 -1.61
N ALA A 110 -10.64 0.47 -2.60
CA ALA A 110 -11.17 0.63 -3.96
C ALA A 110 -12.71 0.67 -4.00
N LEU A 111 -13.40 0.07 -3.02
CA LEU A 111 -14.87 0.12 -2.91
C LEU A 111 -15.46 1.52 -2.77
N ARG A 112 -14.65 2.50 -2.35
CA ARG A 112 -15.08 3.90 -2.31
C ARG A 112 -15.29 4.49 -3.70
N GLU A 113 -14.70 3.88 -4.73
CA GLU A 113 -14.82 4.33 -6.13
C GLU A 113 -15.89 3.55 -6.92
N ARG A 114 -16.68 2.66 -6.29
CA ARG A 114 -17.71 1.82 -6.96
C ARG A 114 -18.79 2.63 -7.72
N GLU A 115 -19.03 3.86 -7.31
CA GLU A 115 -19.98 4.76 -7.97
C GLU A 115 -19.37 5.51 -9.18
N ARG A 116 -18.05 5.36 -9.39
CA ARG A 116 -17.26 6.01 -10.47
C ARG A 116 -16.42 4.99 -11.22
N GLU A 117 -17.00 3.82 -11.47
CA GLU A 117 -16.35 2.75 -12.22
C GLU A 117 -16.03 3.15 -13.67
N THR A 118 -14.87 2.71 -14.14
CA THR A 118 -14.50 2.79 -15.54
C THR A 118 -15.02 1.56 -16.29
N ARG A 119 -15.31 1.73 -17.58
CA ARG A 119 -15.76 0.69 -18.50
C ARG A 119 -14.61 -0.10 -19.11
N GLY A 120 -13.41 0.48 -19.16
CA GLY A 120 -12.25 -0.22 -19.70
C GLY A 120 -10.90 0.37 -19.27
N PRO A 121 -9.81 -0.35 -19.62
CA PRO A 121 -8.43 0.13 -19.48
C PRO A 121 -8.21 1.54 -20.03
N GLY A 122 -7.44 2.36 -19.31
CA GLY A 122 -7.04 3.69 -19.78
C GLY A 122 -8.14 4.75 -19.78
N GLU A 123 -9.39 4.42 -19.45
CA GLU A 123 -10.47 5.41 -19.36
C GLU A 123 -10.19 6.45 -18.27
N ARG A 124 -9.74 5.99 -17.09
CA ARG A 124 -9.31 6.85 -15.98
C ARG A 124 -8.19 6.20 -15.19
N VAL A 125 -7.09 6.94 -15.06
CA VAL A 125 -5.91 6.52 -14.31
C VAL A 125 -5.66 7.50 -13.19
N CYS A 126 -5.53 7.02 -11.96
CA CYS A 126 -5.20 7.88 -10.84
C CYS A 126 -3.68 7.97 -10.68
N VAL A 127 -3.15 9.19 -10.70
CA VAL A 127 -1.73 9.47 -10.51
C VAL A 127 -1.51 10.16 -9.17
N ALA A 128 -0.58 9.62 -8.39
CA ALA A 128 -0.26 10.10 -7.06
C ALA A 128 1.25 10.04 -6.77
N GLN A 129 1.67 10.82 -5.78
CA GLN A 129 3.03 10.82 -5.26
C GLN A 129 3.05 10.18 -3.87
N LEU A 130 3.88 9.16 -3.68
CA LEU A 130 4.09 8.45 -2.43
C LEU A 130 5.51 8.69 -1.92
N SER A 131 5.66 9.11 -0.67
CA SER A 131 6.98 9.40 -0.08
C SER A 131 7.56 8.18 0.62
N VAL A 132 8.78 7.79 0.26
CA VAL A 132 9.53 6.72 0.93
C VAL A 132 10.39 7.33 2.02
N VAL A 133 9.99 7.15 3.28
CA VAL A 133 10.69 7.69 4.46
C VAL A 133 11.83 6.79 4.90
N ARG A 134 12.96 7.40 5.30
CA ARG A 134 14.13 6.71 5.88
C ARG A 134 13.79 5.94 7.18
N PRO A 135 14.43 4.79 7.44
CA PRO A 135 14.36 4.12 8.74
C PRO A 135 14.89 5.03 9.86
N GLY A 136 14.22 5.06 11.02
CA GLY A 136 14.70 5.80 12.20
C GLY A 136 14.34 7.29 12.25
N ALA A 137 13.81 7.88 11.18
CA ALA A 137 13.42 9.29 11.10
C ALA A 137 12.07 9.61 11.77
N TRP A 138 11.79 9.03 12.94
CA TRP A 138 10.56 9.26 13.71
C TRP A 138 10.74 10.51 14.58
N GLY A 139 10.40 11.72 14.07
CA GLY A 139 10.39 12.94 14.90
C GLY A 139 10.73 14.27 14.20
N ASN A 140 11.74 14.32 13.33
CA ASN A 140 12.22 15.58 12.71
C ASN A 140 11.80 15.78 11.25
N LYS A 141 10.90 16.73 10.94
CA LYS A 141 10.21 16.84 9.64
C LYS A 141 11.12 17.08 8.42
N ARG A 142 12.31 17.66 8.61
CA ARG A 142 13.27 17.96 7.53
C ARG A 142 14.19 16.75 7.27
N GLY A 143 14.34 16.37 6.00
CA GLY A 143 15.26 15.28 5.59
C GLY A 143 14.74 13.85 5.75
N ARG A 144 13.45 13.63 6.06
CA ARG A 144 12.91 12.26 6.24
C ARG A 144 12.72 11.49 4.93
N VAL A 145 12.37 12.18 3.86
CA VAL A 145 12.07 11.52 2.58
C VAL A 145 13.39 11.12 1.93
N TRP A 146 13.48 9.83 1.63
CA TRP A 146 14.65 9.23 1.01
C TRP A 146 14.55 9.32 -0.51
N VAL A 147 13.37 8.98 -1.05
CA VAL A 147 12.98 9.05 -2.46
C VAL A 147 11.47 9.28 -2.57
N HIS A 148 11.04 9.84 -3.69
CA HIS A 148 9.64 10.06 -4.03
C HIS A 148 9.22 9.04 -5.10
N THR A 149 8.14 8.31 -4.88
CA THR A 149 7.57 7.40 -5.86
C THR A 149 6.40 8.09 -6.53
N HIS A 150 6.44 8.23 -7.85
CA HIS A 150 5.25 8.57 -8.62
C HIS A 150 4.59 7.26 -9.05
N VAL A 151 3.29 7.16 -8.86
CA VAL A 151 2.50 5.98 -9.19
C VAL A 151 1.29 6.39 -10.04
N ALA A 152 0.98 5.58 -11.04
CA ALA A 152 -0.23 5.61 -11.83
C ALA A 152 -0.95 4.28 -11.64
N VAL A 153 -2.20 4.31 -11.15
CA VAL A 153 -3.03 3.11 -10.99
C VAL A 153 -4.28 3.25 -11.85
N ASP A 154 -4.48 2.31 -12.75
CA ASP A 154 -5.68 2.24 -13.59
C ASP A 154 -6.90 1.88 -12.72
N MET A 155 -7.95 2.70 -12.79
CA MET A 155 -9.17 2.49 -12.00
C MET A 155 -10.03 1.33 -12.52
N TYR A 156 -9.71 0.79 -13.69
CA TYR A 156 -10.42 -0.37 -14.22
C TYR A 156 -10.11 -1.64 -13.44
N GLY A 157 -8.83 -1.95 -13.23
CA GLY A 157 -8.38 -3.22 -12.65
C GLY A 157 -7.24 -3.11 -11.65
N GLY A 158 -6.88 -1.90 -11.21
CA GLY A 158 -5.75 -1.71 -10.29
C GLY A 158 -4.37 -1.91 -10.92
N MET A 159 -4.28 -1.92 -12.25
CA MET A 159 -3.01 -2.06 -12.98
C MET A 159 -2.10 -0.88 -12.64
N ALA A 160 -0.90 -1.14 -12.14
CA ALA A 160 -0.03 -0.10 -11.58
C ALA A 160 1.26 0.09 -12.39
N VAL A 161 1.63 1.35 -12.60
CA VAL A 161 2.94 1.77 -13.08
C VAL A 161 3.54 2.68 -12.03
N ALA A 162 4.80 2.50 -11.65
CA ALA A 162 5.46 3.39 -10.70
C ALA A 162 6.94 3.58 -11.02
N GLU A 163 7.50 4.69 -10.55
CA GLU A 163 8.92 5.02 -10.71
C GLU A 163 9.42 5.88 -9.54
N LEU A 164 10.71 5.76 -9.22
CA LEU A 164 11.36 6.55 -8.19
C LEU A 164 12.03 7.80 -8.77
N TYR A 165 11.83 8.91 -8.08
CA TYR A 165 12.42 10.21 -8.32
C TYR A 165 13.11 10.73 -7.06
N ARG A 166 14.11 11.58 -7.25
CA ARG A 166 14.80 12.27 -6.14
C ARG A 166 13.95 13.41 -5.56
N GLU A 167 13.03 13.95 -6.35
CA GLU A 167 12.23 15.12 -6.02
C GLU A 167 10.76 14.87 -6.37
N ALA A 168 9.85 15.58 -5.71
CA ALA A 168 8.41 15.58 -6.00
C ALA A 168 7.98 16.90 -6.63
N THR A 169 8.56 17.22 -7.79
CA THR A 169 8.26 18.43 -8.56
C THR A 169 7.25 18.17 -9.67
N ALA A 170 6.65 19.22 -10.22
CA ALA A 170 5.82 19.11 -11.41
C ALA A 170 6.59 18.53 -12.62
N GLY A 171 7.87 18.88 -12.76
CA GLY A 171 8.75 18.31 -13.78
C GLY A 171 8.92 16.80 -13.64
N ALA A 172 9.12 16.30 -12.41
CA ALA A 172 9.18 14.85 -12.15
C ALA A 172 7.84 14.16 -12.47
N ALA A 173 6.70 14.78 -12.15
CA ALA A 173 5.39 14.25 -12.50
C ALA A 173 5.17 14.16 -14.02
N VAL A 174 5.58 15.19 -14.78
CA VAL A 174 5.52 15.19 -16.25
C VAL A 174 6.45 14.13 -16.83
N ALA A 175 7.69 14.04 -16.35
CA ALA A 175 8.65 13.02 -16.78
C ALA A 175 8.10 11.60 -16.55
N PHE A 176 7.50 11.35 -15.38
CA PHE A 176 6.86 10.06 -15.09
C PHE A 176 5.76 9.73 -16.10
N LEU A 177 4.88 10.69 -16.37
CA LEU A 177 3.80 10.50 -17.35
C LEU A 177 4.38 10.23 -18.75
N HIS A 178 5.34 11.02 -19.19
CA HIS A 178 5.95 10.95 -20.53
C HIS A 178 6.78 9.68 -20.76
N GLU A 179 7.61 9.30 -19.79
CA GLU A 179 8.63 8.25 -19.95
C GLU A 179 8.12 6.86 -19.54
N ARG A 180 7.14 6.80 -18.63
CA ARG A 180 6.68 5.53 -18.05
C ARG A 180 5.23 5.22 -18.39
N VAL A 181 4.32 6.15 -18.11
CA VAL A 181 2.88 5.89 -18.23
C VAL A 181 2.44 5.84 -19.69
N LEU A 182 2.67 6.90 -20.48
CA LEU A 182 2.23 6.94 -21.88
C LEU A 182 2.87 5.84 -22.73
N PRO A 183 4.18 5.55 -22.63
CA PRO A 183 4.78 4.45 -23.38
C PRO A 183 4.22 3.09 -22.97
N PHE A 184 3.84 2.90 -21.69
CA PHE A 184 3.15 1.69 -21.25
C PHE A 184 1.82 1.51 -21.99
N TYR A 185 0.91 2.50 -21.92
CA TYR A 185 -0.39 2.40 -22.57
C TYR A 185 -0.28 2.25 -24.11
N ARG A 186 0.65 2.96 -24.75
CA ARG A 186 0.92 2.83 -26.19
C ARG A 186 1.35 1.42 -26.60
N ARG A 187 2.23 0.77 -25.82
CA ARG A 187 2.65 -0.61 -26.11
C ARG A 187 1.51 -1.61 -26.01
N GLU A 188 0.54 -1.33 -25.16
CA GLU A 188 -0.64 -2.16 -24.97
C GLU A 188 -1.78 -1.81 -25.96
N GLY A 189 -1.56 -0.85 -26.87
CA GLY A 189 -2.58 -0.42 -27.83
C GLY A 189 -3.75 0.33 -27.21
N ILE A 190 -3.61 0.87 -25.99
CA ILE A 190 -4.69 1.53 -25.25
C ILE A 190 -4.47 3.04 -25.22
N THR A 191 -5.55 3.79 -25.44
CA THR A 191 -5.54 5.25 -25.37
C THR A 191 -5.90 5.71 -23.96
N LEU A 192 -5.02 6.49 -23.33
CA LEU A 192 -5.27 7.09 -22.02
C LEU A 192 -6.19 8.31 -22.17
N ALA A 193 -7.43 8.21 -21.69
CA ALA A 193 -8.45 9.25 -21.88
C ALA A 193 -8.43 10.32 -20.77
N SER A 194 -8.24 9.89 -19.52
CA SER A 194 -8.23 10.82 -18.39
C SER A 194 -7.25 10.42 -17.29
N VAL A 195 -6.70 11.44 -16.63
CA VAL A 195 -5.83 11.29 -15.47
C VAL A 195 -6.45 12.00 -14.28
N GLU A 196 -6.72 11.26 -13.21
CA GLU A 196 -7.16 11.80 -11.93
C GLU A 196 -5.96 12.07 -11.02
N THR A 197 -5.81 13.28 -10.48
CA THR A 197 -4.77 13.60 -9.50
C THR A 197 -5.31 14.22 -8.22
N SER A 198 -4.50 14.17 -7.17
CA SER A 198 -4.71 15.03 -6.01
C SER A 198 -4.46 16.51 -6.35
N ARG A 199 -4.77 17.39 -5.40
CA ARG A 199 -4.49 18.83 -5.50
C ARG A 199 -3.10 19.22 -4.99
N GLY A 200 -2.19 18.25 -4.88
CA GLY A 200 -0.82 18.48 -4.44
C GLY A 200 -0.04 19.36 -5.43
N SER A 201 1.01 20.04 -4.93
CA SER A 201 1.81 20.99 -5.71
C SER A 201 2.55 20.38 -6.90
N ALA A 202 2.69 19.06 -6.96
CA ALA A 202 3.25 18.36 -8.12
C ALA A 202 2.28 18.28 -9.32
N TYR A 203 0.98 18.47 -9.08
CA TYR A 203 -0.06 18.31 -10.09
C TYR A 203 -0.93 19.56 -10.28
N TYR A 204 -0.95 20.45 -9.29
CA TYR A 204 -1.84 21.61 -9.27
C TYR A 204 -1.18 22.86 -8.71
N GLY A 205 -1.28 23.96 -9.47
CA GLY A 205 -0.69 25.28 -9.15
C GLY A 205 -1.62 26.24 -8.41
N GLY A 206 -2.79 25.80 -7.93
CA GLY A 206 -3.74 26.71 -7.28
C GLY A 206 -4.69 27.41 -8.26
N ARG A 207 -5.25 28.55 -7.85
CA ARG A 207 -6.27 29.29 -8.62
C ARG A 207 -5.69 30.26 -9.66
N CYS A 208 -4.38 30.52 -9.64
CA CYS A 208 -3.80 31.67 -10.34
C CYS A 208 -2.71 31.32 -11.38
N ALA A 209 -2.53 30.05 -11.74
CA ALA A 209 -1.51 29.67 -12.71
C ALA A 209 -1.92 28.43 -13.51
N GLU A 210 -1.70 28.50 -14.83
CA GLU A 210 -1.56 27.29 -15.65
C GLU A 210 -0.44 26.44 -15.05
N HIS A 211 -0.76 25.21 -14.71
CA HIS A 211 0.20 24.29 -14.11
C HIS A 211 0.82 23.42 -15.19
N MET A 212 2.15 23.28 -15.18
CA MET A 212 2.92 22.51 -16.18
C MET A 212 2.31 21.12 -16.46
N TYR A 213 1.86 20.42 -15.41
CA TYR A 213 1.25 19.10 -15.55
C TYR A 213 -0.07 19.13 -16.35
N GLY A 214 -0.93 20.13 -16.09
CA GLY A 214 -2.22 20.28 -16.79
C GLY A 214 -2.03 20.69 -18.25
N VAL A 215 -1.09 21.61 -18.52
CA VAL A 215 -0.71 22.01 -19.89
C VAL A 215 -0.17 20.81 -20.67
N TYR A 216 0.68 20.01 -20.03
CA TYR A 216 1.22 18.81 -20.65
C TYR A 216 0.13 17.77 -20.96
N LEU A 217 -0.80 17.50 -20.04
CA LEU A 217 -1.93 16.61 -20.28
C LEU A 217 -2.79 17.09 -21.47
N ALA A 218 -3.12 18.38 -21.51
CA ALA A 218 -3.87 18.97 -22.61
C ALA A 218 -3.16 18.79 -23.96
N SER A 219 -1.83 18.96 -24.00
CA SER A 219 -1.02 18.75 -25.22
C SER A 219 -1.06 17.30 -25.73
N GLN A 220 -1.30 16.33 -24.84
CA GLN A 220 -1.43 14.91 -25.17
C GLN A 220 -2.89 14.50 -25.43
N GLY A 221 -3.85 15.43 -25.40
CA GLY A 221 -5.28 15.14 -25.55
C GLY A 221 -5.90 14.42 -24.35
N ILE A 222 -5.28 14.50 -23.17
CA ILE A 222 -5.69 13.77 -21.96
C ILE A 222 -6.45 14.72 -21.04
N ARG A 223 -7.63 14.30 -20.58
CA ARG A 223 -8.43 15.10 -19.63
C ARG A 223 -7.80 15.04 -18.24
N HIS A 224 -7.54 16.22 -17.65
CA HIS A 224 -7.11 16.31 -16.26
C HIS A 224 -8.32 16.38 -15.33
N GLU A 225 -8.51 15.35 -14.50
CA GLU A 225 -9.53 15.32 -13.45
C GLU A 225 -8.90 15.59 -12.09
N MET A 226 -9.42 16.59 -11.39
CA MET A 226 -8.92 17.00 -10.10
C MET A 226 -9.84 16.49 -9.00
N ARG A 227 -9.28 15.74 -8.05
CA ARG A 227 -10.07 15.21 -6.94
C ARG A 227 -10.66 16.34 -6.08
N GLY A 228 -11.92 16.17 -5.67
CA GLY A 228 -12.65 17.13 -4.85
C GLY A 228 -12.09 17.22 -3.44
N ARG A 229 -12.18 18.41 -2.81
CA ARG A 229 -11.61 18.67 -1.47
C ARG A 229 -12.30 17.89 -0.35
N GLN A 230 -13.55 17.49 -0.56
CA GLN A 230 -14.35 16.70 0.38
C GLN A 230 -13.97 15.20 0.38
N TRP A 231 -13.18 14.77 -0.60
CA TRP A 231 -12.75 13.37 -0.74
C TRP A 231 -11.32 13.19 -0.19
N PRO A 232 -10.94 11.95 0.16
CA PRO A 232 -9.54 11.61 0.47
C PRO A 232 -8.61 12.03 -0.67
N GLU A 233 -7.37 12.41 -0.31
CA GLU A 233 -6.37 12.92 -1.27
C GLU A 233 -6.04 11.92 -2.38
N MET A 234 -5.99 10.63 -2.03
CA MET A 234 -5.80 9.52 -2.97
C MET A 234 -7.12 8.79 -3.17
N ASN A 235 -7.34 8.29 -4.38
CA ASN A 235 -8.48 7.41 -4.64
C ASN A 235 -8.29 6.04 -3.96
N GLY A 236 -9.38 5.28 -3.88
CA GLY A 236 -9.38 3.95 -3.31
C GLY A 236 -8.36 2.97 -3.93
N PHE A 237 -8.16 3.03 -5.24
CA PHE A 237 -7.21 2.15 -5.93
C PHE A 237 -5.75 2.43 -5.55
N VAL A 238 -5.35 3.71 -5.52
CA VAL A 238 -4.03 4.14 -5.10
C VAL A 238 -3.82 3.87 -3.61
N GLU A 239 -4.83 4.02 -2.77
CA GLU A 239 -4.72 3.69 -1.34
C GLU A 239 -4.46 2.20 -1.14
N ARG A 240 -5.22 1.33 -1.82
CA ARG A 240 -4.99 -0.12 -1.81
C ARG A 240 -3.59 -0.47 -2.32
N PHE A 241 -3.17 0.11 -3.44
CA PHE A 241 -1.80 -0.07 -3.97
C PHE A 241 -0.75 0.37 -2.94
N ARG A 242 -0.94 1.53 -2.30
CA ARG A 242 0.00 2.08 -1.32
C ARG A 242 0.19 1.15 -0.14
N GLU A 243 -0.86 0.49 0.35
CA GLU A 243 -0.74 -0.46 1.46
C GLU A 243 0.16 -1.65 1.09
N VAL A 244 -0.07 -2.23 -0.09
CA VAL A 244 0.73 -3.34 -0.63
C VAL A 244 2.16 -2.90 -0.92
N PHE A 245 2.34 -1.73 -1.55
CA PHE A 245 3.64 -1.12 -1.83
C PHE A 245 4.44 -0.84 -0.57
N VAL A 246 3.81 -0.28 0.47
CA VAL A 246 4.50 -0.01 1.73
C VAL A 246 4.92 -1.31 2.40
N SER A 247 4.06 -2.32 2.41
CA SER A 247 4.35 -3.59 3.07
C SER A 247 5.39 -4.42 2.31
N GLY A 248 5.24 -4.55 0.99
CA GLY A 248 6.03 -5.44 0.15
C GLY A 248 7.33 -4.84 -0.38
N PHE A 249 7.39 -3.53 -0.62
CA PHE A 249 8.58 -2.88 -1.18
C PHE A 249 9.27 -1.97 -0.17
N VAL A 250 8.54 -1.06 0.47
CA VAL A 250 9.15 -0.04 1.34
C VAL A 250 9.69 -0.63 2.63
N LYS A 251 8.94 -1.49 3.34
CA LYS A 251 9.41 -2.09 4.61
C LYS A 251 10.68 -2.95 4.42
N PRO A 252 10.82 -3.83 3.41
CA PRO A 252 12.05 -4.58 3.20
C PRO A 252 13.27 -3.70 2.89
N LEU A 253 13.08 -2.58 2.18
CA LEU A 253 14.15 -1.60 1.97
C LEU A 253 14.62 -0.96 3.29
N ARG A 254 13.75 -0.89 4.31
CA ARG A 254 14.05 -0.30 5.63
C ARG A 254 14.84 -1.22 6.56
N LEU A 255 14.87 -2.52 6.30
CA LEU A 255 15.45 -3.55 7.19
C LEU A 255 16.93 -3.85 6.93
N ARG A 256 17.64 -3.06 6.10
CA ARG A 256 19.10 -3.16 5.95
C ARG A 256 19.83 -2.02 6.69
N PRO A 257 19.91 -2.02 8.03
CA PRO A 257 20.98 -1.29 8.68
C PRO A 257 22.31 -1.92 8.27
N ARG A 258 23.25 -1.12 7.76
CA ARG A 258 24.66 -1.53 7.73
C ARG A 258 25.05 -1.86 9.18
N ARG A 259 25.54 -3.08 9.44
CA ARG A 259 26.15 -3.45 10.73
C ARG A 259 27.14 -2.34 11.12
N GLY A 260 26.99 -1.81 12.33
CA GLY A 260 27.96 -0.91 12.94
C GLY A 260 27.76 0.61 12.77
N ARG A 261 26.70 1.10 12.08
CA ARG A 261 26.43 2.55 12.02
C ARG A 261 25.18 2.92 12.84
N PRO A 262 25.26 3.83 13.81
CA PRO A 262 24.07 4.28 14.53
C PRO A 262 23.08 4.91 13.53
N ALA A 263 21.86 4.39 13.51
CA ALA A 263 20.79 4.80 12.58
C ALA A 263 20.33 6.27 12.77
N ASN A 264 20.81 6.95 13.81
CA ASN A 264 20.29 8.23 14.31
C ASN A 264 21.30 9.38 14.28
N SER A 265 22.43 9.30 13.55
CA SER A 265 23.27 10.50 13.39
C SER A 265 22.59 11.50 12.44
N GLU A 266 22.49 12.77 12.84
CA GLU A 266 21.88 13.84 12.02
C GLU A 266 22.45 13.87 10.59
N ARG A 267 23.76 13.65 10.44
CA ARG A 267 24.45 13.59 9.14
C ARG A 267 23.94 12.46 8.25
N ALA A 268 23.62 11.29 8.81
CA ALA A 268 23.04 10.16 8.06
C ALA A 268 21.58 10.40 7.65
N LEU A 269 20.84 11.20 8.43
CA LEU A 269 19.45 11.58 8.11
C LEU A 269 19.37 12.57 6.93
N VAL A 270 20.41 13.37 6.70
CA VAL A 270 20.46 14.39 5.63
C VAL A 270 21.12 13.85 4.35
N THR A 271 21.88 12.75 4.40
CA THR A 271 22.63 12.27 3.23
C THR A 271 21.69 11.60 2.21
N PRO A 272 21.60 12.09 0.96
CA PRO A 272 20.75 11.50 -0.09
C PRO A 272 21.16 10.06 -0.40
N MET A 273 20.24 9.28 -0.98
CA MET A 273 20.58 7.95 -1.48
C MET A 273 21.74 8.06 -2.48
N SER A 274 22.76 7.21 -2.35
CA SER A 274 23.84 7.16 -3.35
C SER A 274 23.25 6.78 -4.72
N GLU A 275 23.87 7.25 -5.80
CA GLU A 275 23.42 6.94 -7.17
C GLU A 275 23.22 5.44 -7.39
N SER A 276 24.21 4.63 -7.01
CA SER A 276 24.12 3.16 -7.12
C SER A 276 22.96 2.55 -6.35
N ALA A 277 22.65 3.06 -5.16
CA ALA A 277 21.53 2.58 -4.36
C ALA A 277 20.19 3.04 -4.94
N PHE A 278 20.14 4.24 -5.54
CA PHE A 278 18.96 4.77 -6.21
C PHE A 278 18.58 3.95 -7.43
N TYR A 279 19.53 3.73 -8.35
CA TYR A 279 19.29 2.87 -9.51
C TYR A 279 19.02 1.41 -9.12
N GLY A 280 19.72 0.90 -8.10
CA GLY A 280 19.44 -0.44 -7.56
C GLY A 280 18.02 -0.55 -6.97
N ALA A 281 17.50 0.50 -6.35
CA ALA A 281 16.12 0.54 -5.87
C ALA A 281 15.11 0.63 -7.01
N ARG A 282 15.41 1.39 -8.08
CA ARG A 282 14.57 1.44 -9.30
C ARG A 282 14.45 0.08 -9.98
N ALA A 283 15.55 -0.65 -10.13
CA ALA A 283 15.54 -1.99 -10.70
C ALA A 283 14.65 -2.96 -9.88
N LYS A 284 14.80 -2.93 -8.55
CA LYS A 284 13.95 -3.72 -7.65
C LYS A 284 12.48 -3.31 -7.69
N LEU A 285 12.20 -2.02 -7.87
CA LEU A 285 10.83 -1.54 -8.03
C LEU A 285 10.20 -2.12 -9.29
N ALA A 286 10.92 -2.11 -10.40
CA ALA A 286 10.44 -2.68 -11.66
C ALA A 286 10.13 -4.18 -11.53
N GLU A 287 11.00 -4.94 -10.87
CA GLU A 287 10.76 -6.35 -10.57
C GLU A 287 9.54 -6.56 -9.67
N TRP A 288 9.45 -5.79 -8.58
CA TRP A 288 8.33 -5.86 -7.65
C TRP A 288 6.99 -5.50 -8.32
N LEU A 289 6.97 -4.51 -9.21
CA LEU A 289 5.78 -4.13 -9.98
C LEU A 289 5.31 -5.25 -10.92
N ARG A 290 6.24 -5.99 -11.56
CA ARG A 290 5.86 -7.16 -12.36
C ARG A 290 5.16 -8.19 -11.50
N HIS A 291 5.75 -8.55 -10.36
CA HIS A 291 5.12 -9.50 -9.44
C HIS A 291 3.75 -9.01 -8.94
N TYR A 292 3.62 -7.72 -8.61
CA TYR A 292 2.34 -7.13 -8.21
C TYR A 292 1.28 -7.22 -9.33
N ASN A 293 1.64 -6.86 -10.56
CA ASN A 293 0.69 -6.80 -11.67
C ASN A 293 0.34 -8.18 -12.24
N GLU A 294 1.31 -9.09 -12.32
CA GLU A 294 1.19 -10.34 -13.09
C GLU A 294 0.98 -11.57 -12.20
N GLU A 295 1.48 -11.55 -10.97
CA GLU A 295 1.53 -12.76 -10.11
C GLU A 295 0.73 -12.62 -8.83
N THR A 296 0.32 -11.41 -8.43
CA THR A 296 -0.41 -11.17 -7.19
C THR A 296 -1.91 -10.99 -7.46
N PRO A 297 -2.76 -11.98 -7.11
CA PRO A 297 -4.21 -11.82 -7.18
C PRO A 297 -4.69 -10.69 -6.28
N LEU A 298 -5.64 -9.92 -6.79
CA LEU A 298 -6.39 -8.98 -5.96
C LEU A 298 -7.74 -9.62 -5.62
N ASP A 299 -7.85 -10.11 -4.40
CA ASP A 299 -9.11 -10.65 -3.88
C ASP A 299 -10.19 -9.57 -3.87
N SER A 300 -11.43 -10.01 -4.08
CA SER A 300 -12.63 -9.16 -4.03
C SER A 300 -12.65 -8.07 -5.11
N TYR A 301 -13.48 -7.06 -4.96
CA TYR A 301 -13.70 -6.00 -5.93
C TYR A 301 -12.38 -5.28 -6.28
N ARG A 302 -12.06 -5.05 -7.55
CA ARG A 302 -12.86 -5.38 -8.75
C ARG A 302 -12.42 -6.69 -9.43
N ASN A 303 -11.26 -7.21 -9.06
CA ASN A 303 -10.57 -8.24 -9.82
C ASN A 303 -11.05 -9.67 -9.53
N ALA A 304 -11.82 -9.88 -8.47
CA ALA A 304 -12.39 -11.18 -8.11
C ALA A 304 -11.37 -12.33 -8.05
N GLY A 305 -10.16 -12.05 -7.56
CA GLY A 305 -9.08 -13.04 -7.47
C GLY A 305 -8.23 -13.19 -8.75
N LEU A 306 -8.46 -12.34 -9.76
CA LEU A 306 -7.53 -12.18 -10.87
C LEU A 306 -6.39 -11.22 -10.48
N THR A 307 -5.26 -11.35 -11.16
CA THR A 307 -4.19 -10.36 -11.06
C THR A 307 -4.59 -9.06 -11.76
N PRO A 308 -4.00 -7.91 -11.41
CA PRO A 308 -4.25 -6.65 -12.12
C PRO A 308 -4.11 -6.81 -13.62
N ARG A 309 -3.07 -7.49 -14.09
CA ARG A 309 -2.81 -7.73 -15.51
C ARG A 309 -3.88 -8.61 -16.15
N ALA A 310 -4.23 -9.73 -15.52
CA ALA A 310 -5.21 -10.67 -16.08
C ALA A 310 -6.61 -10.02 -16.22
N PHE A 311 -7.07 -9.29 -15.19
CA PHE A 311 -8.33 -8.56 -15.26
C PHE A 311 -8.30 -7.46 -16.33
N TRP A 312 -7.19 -6.73 -16.40
CA TRP A 312 -7.02 -5.61 -17.32
C TRP A 312 -6.97 -6.06 -18.79
N GLN A 313 -6.35 -7.20 -19.09
CA GLN A 313 -6.35 -7.81 -20.43
C GLN A 313 -7.69 -8.46 -20.79
N GLY A 314 -8.42 -9.01 -19.81
CA GLY A 314 -9.72 -9.63 -20.01
C GLY A 314 -10.81 -8.68 -20.52
N ALA A 315 -10.60 -7.36 -20.45
CA ALA A 315 -11.48 -6.37 -21.09
C ALA A 315 -11.54 -6.50 -22.62
N GLY A 316 -10.48 -7.01 -23.26
CA GLY A 316 -10.45 -7.29 -24.70
C GLY A 316 -11.29 -8.51 -25.11
N THR A 317 -11.63 -9.39 -24.17
CA THR A 317 -12.43 -10.60 -24.40
C THR A 317 -13.87 -10.48 -23.91
N LEU A 318 -14.23 -9.42 -23.18
CA LEU A 318 -15.59 -9.18 -22.68
C LEU A 318 -16.54 -8.55 -23.73
N ASN A 319 -16.09 -8.42 -24.99
CA ASN A 319 -16.91 -8.02 -26.13
C ASN A 319 -17.03 -9.17 -27.16
N VAL A 320 -17.58 -10.31 -26.76
CA VAL A 320 -18.22 -11.24 -27.72
C VAL A 320 -19.37 -11.95 -27.01
N GLU A 321 -20.46 -11.25 -26.72
CA GLU A 321 -21.78 -11.89 -26.76
C GLU A 321 -22.77 -10.95 -27.45
N HIS A 322 -23.44 -11.51 -28.45
CA HIS A 322 -24.37 -10.91 -29.39
C HIS A 322 -25.71 -10.51 -28.75
#